data_AF-A0A6C0HVQ9-F1
#
_entry.id   AF-A0A6C0HVQ9-F1
#
_cell.length_a   1.000
_cell.length_b   1.000
_cell.length_c   1.000
_cell.angle_alpha   90.00
_cell.angle_beta   90.00
_cell.angle_gamma   90.00
#
_symmetry.space_group_name_H-M   'P 1'
#
loop_
_entity.id
_entity.type
_entity.pdbx_description
1 polymer ?
#
loop_
_entity_poly.entity_id
_entity_poly.type
_entity_poly.pdbx_seq_one_letter_code
_entity_poly.pdbx_strand_id
1 'polypeptide(L)'
;MSITRRVMNEINELVPINKKINITFEETCITIIINNRTIILSPAYPFKSPDVFINNNKYTRFLYPPTNRIFKHMSELNIGCVCCSSIITKSINWVPTNTIQHVLDEVVRVNNIKMKVKYSIAIEEICLLIQRITRKSINIDRVFLEFLFDF
;
A
#
# COMPACT_ATOMS: atom_id res chain seq x y z
N MET A 1 26.85 -11.52 10.24
CA MET A 1 26.24 -10.34 10.89
C MET A 1 25.05 -10.83 11.71
N SER A 2 24.96 -10.49 12.99
CA SER A 2 23.79 -10.90 13.81
C SER A 2 22.52 -10.21 13.28
N ILE A 3 21.40 -10.96 13.22
CA ILE A 3 20.07 -10.43 12.87
C ILE A 3 19.73 -9.21 13.72
N THR A 4 20.03 -9.25 15.02
CA THR A 4 19.80 -8.15 15.96
C THR A 4 20.54 -6.88 15.53
N ARG A 5 21.80 -7.01 15.12
CA ARG A 5 22.59 -5.86 14.64
C ARG A 5 21.99 -5.27 13.37
N ARG A 6 21.54 -6.12 12.43
CA ARG A 6 20.89 -5.67 11.20
C ARG A 6 19.60 -4.91 11.51
N VAL A 7 18.74 -5.47 12.36
CA VAL A 7 17.47 -4.86 12.76
C VAL A 7 17.70 -3.53 13.47
N MET A 8 18.62 -3.47 14.44
CA MET A 8 18.90 -2.22 15.16
C MET A 8 19.41 -1.11 14.23
N ASN A 9 20.22 -1.44 13.23
CA ASN A 9 20.65 -0.47 12.22
C ASN A 9 19.44 0.10 11.44
N GLU A 10 18.54 -0.77 10.97
CA GLU A 10 17.35 -0.32 10.24
C GLU A 10 16.38 0.49 11.14
N ILE A 11 16.23 0.09 12.40
CA ILE A 11 15.39 0.83 13.36
C ILE A 11 15.94 2.23 13.62
N ASN A 12 17.26 2.37 13.78
CA ASN A 12 17.88 3.68 14.03
C ASN A 12 17.62 4.68 12.89
N GLU A 13 17.53 4.20 11.65
CA GLU A 13 17.15 5.02 10.49
C GLU A 13 15.65 5.42 10.50
N LEU A 14 14.79 4.62 11.13
CA LEU A 14 13.34 4.83 11.19
C LEU A 14 12.88 5.77 12.31
N VAL A 15 13.65 5.86 13.41
CA VAL A 15 13.32 6.65 14.60
C VAL A 15 13.04 8.13 14.28
N PRO A 16 13.83 8.82 13.44
CA PRO A 16 13.57 10.24 13.11
C PRO A 16 12.23 10.47 12.41
N ILE A 17 11.73 9.46 11.69
CA ILE A 17 10.55 9.56 10.82
C ILE A 17 9.28 9.12 11.57
N ASN A 18 9.39 8.14 12.47
CA ASN A 18 8.26 7.48 13.09
C ASN A 18 8.17 7.76 14.59
N LYS A 19 7.05 8.36 15.01
CA LYS A 19 6.84 8.82 16.40
C LYS A 19 6.68 7.69 17.43
N LYS A 20 6.32 6.47 17.02
CA LYS A 20 6.13 5.31 17.90
C LYS A 20 6.55 4.02 17.20
N ILE A 21 7.62 3.42 17.71
CA ILE A 21 8.12 2.10 17.30
C ILE A 21 8.20 1.23 18.55
N ASN A 22 7.50 0.10 18.57
CA ASN A 22 7.64 -0.92 19.62
C ASN A 22 8.33 -2.14 19.03
N ILE A 23 9.29 -2.69 19.77
CA ILE A 23 10.06 -3.86 19.34
C ILE A 23 10.01 -4.90 20.46
N THR A 24 9.63 -6.12 20.10
CA THR A 24 9.62 -7.28 20.98
C THR A 24 10.54 -8.33 20.41
N PHE A 25 11.46 -8.82 21.24
CA PHE A 25 12.35 -9.92 20.91
C PHE A 25 11.81 -11.20 21.53
N GLU A 26 11.55 -12.20 20.70
CA GLU A 26 11.12 -13.53 21.12
C GLU A 26 12.17 -14.55 20.65
N GLU A 27 12.13 -15.77 21.18
CA GLU A 27 13.10 -16.82 20.82
C GLU A 27 13.05 -17.16 19.32
N THR A 28 11.87 -17.06 18.71
CA THR A 28 11.63 -17.50 17.33
C THR A 28 11.39 -16.36 16.35
N CYS A 29 11.21 -15.12 16.82
CA CYS A 29 10.98 -13.99 15.93
C CYS A 29 11.30 -12.63 16.59
N ILE A 30 11.37 -11.59 15.74
CA ILE A 30 11.39 -10.21 16.19
C ILE A 30 10.11 -9.55 15.68
N THR A 31 9.31 -9.00 16.59
CA THR A 31 8.07 -8.30 16.25
C THR A 31 8.30 -6.80 16.35
N ILE A 32 7.97 -6.07 15.28
CA ILE A 32 8.13 -4.63 15.17
C ILE A 32 6.77 -4.00 14.87
N ILE A 33 6.35 -3.04 15.69
CA ILE A 33 5.07 -2.34 15.53
C ILE A 33 5.33 -0.87 15.23
N ILE A 34 4.87 -0.40 14.07
CA ILE A 34 5.04 0.98 13.59
C ILE A 34 3.70 1.48 13.03
N ASN A 35 3.11 2.52 13.63
CA ASN A 35 1.88 3.17 13.12
C ASN A 35 0.76 2.18 12.70
N ASN A 36 0.43 1.22 13.58
CA ASN A 36 -0.57 0.14 13.38
C ASN A 36 -0.20 -0.92 12.33
N ARG A 37 1.08 -0.97 11.94
CA ARG A 37 1.64 -2.03 11.10
C ARG A 37 2.47 -2.94 11.98
N THR A 38 2.22 -4.24 11.88
CA THR A 38 3.01 -5.25 12.58
C THR A 38 3.88 -5.96 11.55
N ILE A 39 5.18 -6.02 11.82
CA ILE A 39 6.20 -6.64 10.97
C ILE A 39 6.87 -7.72 11.81
N ILE A 40 6.78 -8.97 11.36
CA ILE A 40 7.34 -10.13 12.04
C ILE A 40 8.53 -10.64 11.25
N LEU A 41 9.70 -10.63 11.88
CA LEU A 41 10.96 -11.09 11.30
C LEU A 41 11.28 -12.49 11.81
N SER A 42 11.39 -13.45 10.89
CA SER A 42 11.90 -14.79 11.25
C SER A 42 13.42 -14.77 11.48
N PRO A 43 14.02 -15.81 12.08
CA PRO A 43 15.47 -15.89 12.28
C PRO A 43 16.27 -15.92 10.97
N ALA A 44 15.61 -16.24 9.85
CA ALA A 44 16.21 -16.23 8.51
C ALA A 44 16.29 -14.82 7.89
N TYR A 45 15.79 -13.78 8.55
CA TYR A 45 15.93 -12.40 8.07
C TYR A 45 17.41 -11.96 8.06
N PRO A 46 17.91 -11.26 7.02
CA PRO A 46 17.19 -10.66 5.90
C PRO A 46 17.07 -11.56 4.64
N PHE A 47 17.42 -12.83 4.70
CA PHE A 47 17.33 -13.75 3.55
C PHE A 47 15.91 -14.26 3.28
N LYS A 48 15.00 -14.07 4.24
CA LYS A 48 13.56 -14.28 4.11
C LYS A 48 12.82 -12.98 4.36
N SER A 49 11.79 -12.71 3.55
CA SER A 49 10.93 -11.55 3.72
C SER A 49 10.17 -11.59 5.05
N PRO A 50 9.84 -10.42 5.62
CA PRO A 50 9.04 -10.36 6.82
C PRO A 50 7.57 -10.69 6.55
N ASP A 51 6.87 -11.21 7.56
CA ASP A 51 5.40 -11.23 7.54
C ASP A 51 4.88 -9.86 7.98
N VAL A 52 4.03 -9.25 7.15
CA VAL A 52 3.50 -7.91 7.40
C VAL A 52 2.00 -7.95 7.61
N PHE A 53 1.52 -7.19 8.59
CA PHE A 53 0.12 -7.03 8.93
C PHE A 53 -0.23 -5.54 9.02
N ILE A 54 -1.42 -5.19 8.53
CA ILE A 54 -2.02 -3.86 8.65
C ILE A 54 -3.35 -4.04 9.37
N ASN A 55 -3.51 -3.41 10.54
CA ASN A 55 -4.73 -3.56 11.36
C ASN A 55 -5.11 -5.04 11.57
N ASN A 56 -4.16 -5.85 12.03
CA ASN A 56 -4.28 -7.30 12.26
C ASN A 56 -4.61 -8.17 11.03
N ASN A 57 -4.61 -7.60 9.82
CA ASN A 57 -4.86 -8.32 8.59
C ASN A 57 -3.56 -8.52 7.82
N LYS A 58 -3.31 -9.73 7.30
CA LYS A 58 -2.11 -10.02 6.51
C LYS A 58 -2.04 -9.10 5.30
N TYR A 59 -0.91 -8.43 5.12
CA TYR A 59 -0.68 -7.43 4.08
C TYR A 59 -0.95 -7.98 2.68
N THR A 60 -0.66 -9.25 2.42
CA THR A 60 -0.95 -9.88 1.13
C THR A 60 -2.41 -9.78 0.73
N ARG A 61 -3.36 -9.81 1.68
CA ARG A 61 -4.79 -9.61 1.42
C ARG A 61 -5.09 -8.19 0.91
N PHE A 62 -4.27 -7.21 1.25
CA PHE A 62 -4.41 -5.84 0.78
C PHE A 62 -3.96 -5.66 -0.67
N LEU A 63 -3.24 -6.61 -1.27
CA LEU A 63 -2.69 -6.45 -2.62
C LEU A 63 -3.65 -6.88 -3.72
N TYR A 64 -4.65 -7.71 -3.39
CA TYR A 64 -5.59 -8.24 -4.37
C TYR A 64 -6.75 -7.26 -4.58
N PRO A 65 -7.10 -6.96 -5.85
CA PRO A 65 -8.33 -6.24 -6.14
C PRO A 65 -9.52 -7.14 -5.74
N PRO A 66 -10.47 -6.65 -4.92
CA PRO A 66 -11.56 -7.49 -4.43
C PRO A 66 -12.66 -7.74 -5.47
N THR A 67 -12.68 -7.00 -6.58
CA THR A 67 -13.68 -7.16 -7.64
C THR A 67 -13.10 -6.94 -9.04
N ASN A 68 -13.74 -7.55 -10.05
CA ASN A 68 -13.41 -7.33 -11.46
C ASN A 68 -13.55 -5.86 -11.87
N ARG A 69 -14.50 -5.13 -11.26
CA ARG A 69 -14.64 -3.68 -11.49
C ARG A 69 -13.39 -2.92 -11.09
N ILE A 70 -12.85 -3.19 -9.90
CA ILE A 70 -11.62 -2.55 -9.43
C ILE A 70 -10.44 -2.91 -10.33
N PHE A 71 -10.35 -4.17 -10.76
CA PHE A 71 -9.32 -4.60 -11.69
C PHE A 71 -9.41 -3.87 -13.05
N LYS A 72 -10.63 -3.66 -13.57
CA LYS A 72 -10.86 -2.88 -14.78
C LYS A 72 -10.32 -1.46 -14.65
N HIS A 73 -10.66 -0.75 -13.57
CA HIS A 73 -10.15 0.61 -13.35
C HIS A 73 -8.63 0.65 -13.17
N MET A 74 -8.04 -0.35 -12.52
CA MET A 74 -6.58 -0.47 -12.47
C MET A 74 -5.99 -0.58 -13.87
N SER A 75 -6.59 -1.39 -14.76
CA SER A 75 -6.15 -1.52 -16.15
C SER A 75 -6.31 -0.22 -16.94
N GLU A 76 -7.42 0.49 -16.78
CA GLU A 76 -7.68 1.79 -17.44
C GLU A 76 -6.66 2.86 -17.04
N LEU A 77 -6.16 2.79 -15.80
CA LEU A 77 -5.11 3.67 -15.27
C LEU A 77 -3.68 3.19 -15.59
N ASN A 78 -3.51 2.15 -16.42
CA ASN A 78 -2.22 1.52 -16.71
C ASN A 78 -1.48 1.00 -15.45
N ILE A 79 -2.22 0.54 -14.45
CA ILE A 79 -1.68 -0.02 -13.21
C ILE A 79 -1.68 -1.55 -13.32
N GLY A 80 -0.47 -2.14 -13.36
CA GLY A 80 -0.29 -3.60 -13.37
C GLY A 80 -0.67 -4.29 -12.05
N CYS A 81 -0.53 -5.64 -11.97
CA CYS A 81 -0.85 -6.34 -10.72
C CYS A 81 0.06 -5.86 -9.58
N VAL A 82 -0.54 -5.23 -8.58
CA VAL A 82 0.16 -4.81 -7.36
C VAL A 82 0.84 -6.01 -6.69
N CYS A 83 0.16 -7.16 -6.70
CA CYS A 83 0.66 -8.44 -6.20
C CYS A 83 2.01 -8.87 -6.82
N CYS A 84 2.18 -8.65 -8.13
CA CYS A 84 3.37 -9.04 -8.88
C CYS A 84 4.54 -8.09 -8.63
N SER A 85 4.23 -6.82 -8.33
CA SER A 85 5.21 -5.77 -8.03
C SER A 85 5.60 -5.69 -6.55
N SER A 86 5.01 -6.52 -5.68
CA SER A 86 5.25 -6.48 -4.24
C SER A 86 6.59 -7.14 -3.89
N ILE A 87 7.42 -6.46 -3.10
CA ILE A 87 8.70 -6.94 -2.58
C ILE A 87 8.50 -8.06 -1.54
N ILE A 88 7.30 -8.18 -0.95
CA ILE A 88 7.03 -9.10 0.16
C ILE A 88 6.32 -10.38 -0.30
N THR A 89 5.56 -10.31 -1.39
CA THR A 89 4.64 -11.39 -1.80
C THR A 89 5.32 -12.54 -2.51
N LYS A 90 6.30 -12.23 -3.37
CA LYS A 90 7.03 -13.25 -4.12
C LYS A 90 8.45 -13.34 -3.59
N SER A 91 8.92 -14.56 -3.34
CA SER A 91 10.29 -14.82 -2.88
C SER A 91 11.35 -14.22 -3.80
N ILE A 92 11.06 -14.12 -5.11
CA ILE A 92 11.97 -13.54 -6.10
C ILE A 92 12.13 -12.02 -6.00
N ASN A 93 11.16 -11.31 -5.41
CA ASN A 93 11.20 -9.86 -5.31
C ASN A 93 11.87 -9.37 -4.02
N TRP A 94 11.96 -10.23 -3.00
CA TRP A 94 12.66 -9.91 -1.77
C TRP A 94 14.14 -10.20 -1.93
N VAL A 95 14.97 -9.19 -1.66
CA VAL A 95 16.42 -9.34 -1.59
C VAL A 95 16.96 -8.87 -0.23
N PRO A 96 18.08 -9.41 0.28
CA PRO A 96 18.64 -9.04 1.59
C PRO A 96 19.02 -7.57 1.76
N THR A 97 19.08 -6.81 0.67
CA THR A 97 19.28 -5.35 0.68
C THR A 97 17.98 -4.58 0.93
N ASN A 98 16.81 -5.21 0.79
CA ASN A 98 15.56 -4.62 1.26
C ASN A 98 15.56 -4.50 2.78
N THR A 99 14.90 -3.45 3.26
CA THR A 99 14.85 -3.05 4.67
C THR A 99 13.40 -2.87 5.09
N ILE A 100 13.16 -2.69 6.39
CA ILE A 100 11.87 -2.31 6.95
C ILE A 100 11.37 -1.00 6.34
N GLN A 101 12.25 -0.03 6.05
CA GLN A 101 11.86 1.21 5.34
C GLN A 101 11.24 0.90 3.98
N HIS A 102 11.86 0.02 3.18
CA HIS A 102 11.29 -0.39 1.88
C HIS A 102 9.91 -1.04 2.02
N VAL A 103 9.68 -1.82 3.08
CA VAL A 103 8.37 -2.39 3.41
C VAL A 103 7.35 -1.28 3.69
N LEU A 104 7.72 -0.27 4.47
CA LEU A 104 6.85 0.87 4.79
C LEU A 104 6.54 1.71 3.54
N ASP A 105 7.54 1.95 2.70
CA ASP A 105 7.40 2.68 1.44
C ASP A 105 6.49 1.94 0.47
N GLU A 106 6.58 0.61 0.42
CA GLU A 106 5.66 -0.19 -0.38
C GLU A 106 4.22 -0.04 0.11
N VAL A 107 3.98 -0.10 1.42
CA VAL A 107 2.64 0.09 1.97
C VAL A 107 2.07 1.46 1.57
N VAL A 108 2.90 2.51 1.60
CA VAL A 108 2.51 3.87 1.15
C VAL A 108 2.20 3.86 -0.35
N ARG A 109 3.06 3.27 -1.18
CA ARG A 109 2.86 3.12 -2.63
C ARG A 109 1.54 2.42 -2.96
N VAL A 110 1.25 1.30 -2.29
CA VAL A 110 0.01 0.53 -2.49
C VAL A 110 -1.21 1.32 -2.05
N ASN A 111 -1.13 2.05 -0.94
CA ASN A 111 -2.21 2.94 -0.52
C ASN A 111 -2.47 4.05 -1.55
N ASN A 112 -1.43 4.66 -2.12
CA ASN A 112 -1.56 5.67 -3.16
C ASN A 112 -2.24 5.10 -4.42
N ILE A 113 -1.86 3.89 -4.84
CA ILE A 113 -2.53 3.18 -5.95
C ILE A 113 -4.02 2.99 -5.65
N LYS A 114 -4.35 2.51 -4.44
CA LYS A 114 -5.75 2.32 -4.03
C LYS A 114 -6.53 3.63 -4.02
N MET A 115 -5.93 4.71 -3.55
CA MET A 115 -6.57 6.03 -3.56
C MET A 115 -6.86 6.50 -4.98
N LYS A 116 -5.90 6.37 -5.91
CA LYS A 116 -6.13 6.69 -7.33
C LYS A 116 -7.30 5.91 -7.93
N VAL A 117 -7.37 4.60 -7.68
CA VAL A 117 -8.46 3.74 -8.18
C VAL A 117 -9.80 4.13 -7.54
N LYS A 118 -9.82 4.41 -6.23
CA LYS A 118 -11.04 4.89 -5.54
C LYS A 118 -11.55 6.21 -6.14
N TYR A 119 -10.66 7.15 -6.41
CA TYR A 119 -11.05 8.42 -7.04
C TYR A 119 -11.57 8.21 -8.46
N SER A 120 -10.94 7.34 -9.25
CA SER A 120 -11.43 6.99 -10.59
C SER A 120 -12.85 6.41 -10.55
N ILE A 121 -13.13 5.51 -9.61
CA ILE A 121 -14.49 4.95 -9.42
C ILE A 121 -15.47 6.03 -8.99
N ALA A 122 -15.09 6.89 -8.04
CA ALA A 122 -15.96 7.96 -7.56
C ALA A 122 -16.31 8.96 -8.67
N ILE A 123 -15.33 9.32 -9.51
CA ILE A 123 -15.53 10.18 -10.68
C ILE A 123 -16.51 9.54 -11.65
N GLU A 124 -16.34 8.26 -11.99
CA GLU A 124 -17.27 7.53 -12.87
C GLU A 124 -18.71 7.56 -12.32
N GLU A 125 -18.90 7.27 -11.03
CA GLU A 125 -20.22 7.28 -10.38
C GLU A 125 -20.86 8.68 -10.40
N ILE A 126 -20.08 9.72 -10.11
CA ILE A 126 -20.55 11.11 -10.17
C ILE A 126 -20.96 11.47 -11.60
N CYS A 127 -20.15 11.13 -12.61
CA CYS A 127 -20.48 11.37 -14.01
C CYS A 127 -21.79 10.68 -14.42
N LEU A 128 -21.99 9.42 -14.03
CA LEU A 128 -23.22 8.68 -14.29
C LEU A 128 -24.44 9.32 -13.59
N LEU A 129 -24.27 9.79 -12.36
CA LEU A 129 -25.32 10.47 -11.60
C LEU A 129 -25.68 11.81 -12.25
N ILE A 130 -24.70 12.62 -12.64
CA ILE A 130 -24.93 13.88 -13.35
C ILE A 130 -25.65 13.60 -14.66
N GLN A 131 -25.21 12.64 -15.49
CA GLN A 131 -25.89 12.30 -16.76
C GLN A 131 -27.36 11.92 -16.56
N ARG A 132 -27.70 11.21 -15.48
CA ARG A 132 -29.10 10.87 -15.15
C ARG A 132 -29.91 12.11 -14.79
N ILE A 133 -29.31 13.08 -14.10
CA ILE A 133 -29.96 14.34 -13.71
C ILE A 133 -30.08 15.29 -14.91
N THR A 134 -28.99 15.50 -15.68
CA THR A 134 -28.88 16.47 -16.78
C THR A 134 -29.45 15.98 -18.11
N ARG A 135 -29.90 14.73 -18.22
CA ARG A 135 -30.93 14.36 -19.22
C ARG A 135 -32.20 15.23 -19.10
N LYS A 136 -32.35 16.04 -18.02
CA LYS A 136 -33.33 17.12 -17.88
C LYS A 136 -32.83 18.55 -18.20
N SER A 137 -31.66 18.71 -18.82
CA SER A 137 -30.96 19.96 -19.22
C SER A 137 -29.61 20.15 -18.49
N ILE A 138 -28.62 20.68 -19.23
CA ILE A 138 -27.28 21.18 -18.85
C ILE A 138 -26.08 20.32 -19.31
N ASN A 139 -25.15 21.02 -19.96
CA ASN A 139 -23.93 20.53 -20.59
C ASN A 139 -22.85 20.25 -19.53
N ILE A 140 -22.57 18.96 -19.31
CA ILE A 140 -21.81 18.39 -18.17
C ILE A 140 -20.32 18.75 -18.23
N ASP A 141 -19.77 18.88 -19.44
CA ASP A 141 -18.33 19.00 -19.64
C ASP A 141 -17.75 20.25 -18.96
N ARG A 142 -18.54 21.33 -18.85
CA ARG A 142 -18.09 22.60 -18.27
C ARG A 142 -18.01 22.57 -16.74
N VAL A 143 -19.03 22.03 -16.07
CA VAL A 143 -19.10 21.97 -14.59
C VAL A 143 -18.01 21.06 -14.04
N PHE A 144 -17.69 19.98 -14.76
CA PHE A 144 -16.67 19.02 -14.35
C PHE A 144 -15.24 19.58 -14.51
N LEU A 145 -15.00 20.37 -15.56
CA LEU A 145 -13.73 21.08 -15.75
C LEU A 145 -13.54 22.17 -14.69
N GLU A 146 -14.60 22.90 -14.31
CA GLU A 146 -14.54 23.91 -13.24
C GLU A 146 -14.23 23.28 -11.86
N PHE A 147 -14.78 22.10 -11.54
CA PHE A 147 -14.50 21.41 -10.26
C PHE A 147 -13.11 20.77 -10.18
N LEU A 148 -12.54 20.32 -11.31
CA LEU A 148 -11.23 19.66 -11.33
C LEU A 148 -10.06 20.62 -11.48
N PHE A 149 -10.29 21.82 -12.04
CA PHE A 149 -9.21 22.73 -12.40
C PHE A 149 -9.19 24.06 -11.63
N ASP A 150 -10.10 24.31 -10.68
CA ASP A 150 -10.15 25.54 -9.83
C ASP A 150 -9.64 26.80 -10.57
N PHE A 151 -10.45 27.33 -11.50
CA PHE A 151 -10.23 28.65 -12.11
C PHE A 151 -10.75 29.78 -11.22
#